data_AF-A0A8J7Y644-F1
#
_entry.id   AF-A0A8J7Y644-F1
#
_cell.length_a   1.000
_cell.length_b   1.000
_cell.length_c   1.000
_cell.angle_alpha   90.00
_cell.angle_beta   90.00
_cell.angle_gamma   90.00
#
_symmetry.space_group_name_H-M   'P 1'
#
loop_
_entity.id
_entity.type
_entity.pdbx_description
1 polymer ?
#
loop_
_entity_poly.entity_id
_entity_poly.type
_entity_poly.pdbx_seq_one_letter_code
_entity_poly.pdbx_strand_id
1 'polypeptide(L)'
;MRVLIVGQCSGSKDNPENVSEFDAAEIDQYDREALLERDKVQGIPARQLYTGRQQQYIDFAVDHLRESGDTVNRVYISAGFGLVDEDTELPPYDITFSDMTATEIDERAIKLGIPQNVRDAVQTDPPYDLVVLALGSDYYRACDLEEVLNALPTETTGVVFNQESLAVDRDNVISISARLAEAKEHGTIVVALKGRYLQNFAAHRSEGKRVECLEKLAQYLTTEPTTQSGLGDYQ
;
A
#
# COMPACT_ATOMS: atom_id res chain seq x y z
N MET A 1 -1.15 -14.92 9.95
CA MET A 1 -0.75 -13.62 10.50
C MET A 1 -1.81 -12.59 10.13
N ARG A 2 -1.92 -11.52 10.89
CA ARG A 2 -2.73 -10.32 10.58
C ARG A 2 -1.82 -9.30 9.90
N VAL A 3 -2.09 -9.00 8.64
CA VAL A 3 -1.32 -8.05 7.83
C VAL A 3 -2.18 -6.85 7.47
N LEU A 4 -1.65 -5.65 7.66
CA LEU A 4 -2.18 -4.44 7.04
C LEU A 4 -1.25 -4.01 5.91
N ILE A 5 -1.81 -3.80 4.72
CA ILE A 5 -1.11 -3.21 3.59
C ILE A 5 -1.73 -1.84 3.32
N VAL A 6 -0.94 -0.78 3.50
CA VAL A 6 -1.32 0.59 3.18
C VAL A 6 -0.73 0.95 1.82
N GLY A 7 -1.59 0.99 0.82
CA GLY A 7 -1.27 1.48 -0.52
C GLY A 7 -1.58 2.96 -0.69
N GLN A 8 -1.34 3.44 -1.90
CA GLN A 8 -1.68 4.79 -2.35
C GLN A 8 -2.59 4.71 -3.58
N CYS A 9 -3.39 5.74 -3.83
CA CYS A 9 -4.03 5.90 -5.13
C CYS A 9 -2.98 6.06 -6.25
N SER A 10 -3.37 5.67 -7.46
CA SER A 10 -2.52 5.72 -8.66
C SER A 10 -2.94 6.88 -9.57
N GLY A 11 -1.96 7.43 -10.30
CA GLY A 11 -2.25 8.34 -11.42
C GLY A 11 -3.01 7.64 -12.54
N SER A 12 -2.68 6.37 -12.82
CA SER A 12 -3.49 5.53 -13.70
C SER A 12 -4.70 4.98 -12.96
N LYS A 13 -5.91 5.23 -13.47
CA LYS A 13 -7.15 4.70 -12.91
C LYS A 13 -7.98 4.04 -14.01
N ASP A 14 -8.64 2.93 -13.71
CA ASP A 14 -9.50 2.21 -14.67
C ASP A 14 -10.92 2.76 -14.64
N ASN A 15 -11.08 3.99 -15.14
CA ASN A 15 -12.39 4.63 -15.24
C ASN A 15 -13.14 4.08 -16.47
N PRO A 16 -14.43 3.74 -16.35
CA PRO A 16 -15.23 3.28 -17.49
C PRO A 16 -15.22 4.28 -18.64
N GLU A 17 -15.06 3.78 -19.86
CA GLU A 17 -15.13 4.60 -21.06
C GLU A 17 -16.48 5.34 -21.10
N ASN A 18 -16.44 6.67 -21.26
CA ASN A 18 -17.58 7.59 -21.33
C ASN A 18 -18.19 8.08 -19.99
N VAL A 19 -17.48 7.95 -18.87
CA VAL A 19 -17.87 8.62 -17.62
C VAL A 19 -16.99 9.84 -17.38
N SER A 20 -17.59 10.98 -17.03
CA SER A 20 -16.85 12.17 -16.62
C SER A 20 -16.25 11.94 -15.23
N GLU A 21 -14.94 12.16 -15.12
CA GLU A 21 -14.22 12.11 -13.85
C GLU A 21 -14.50 13.36 -13.03
N PHE A 22 -14.68 13.19 -11.72
CA PHE A 22 -14.80 14.30 -10.79
C PHE A 22 -13.43 14.93 -10.54
N ASP A 23 -13.39 16.26 -10.60
CA ASP A 23 -12.20 17.04 -10.24
C ASP A 23 -12.16 17.35 -8.72
N ALA A 24 -11.11 18.06 -8.31
CA ALA A 24 -10.93 18.47 -6.92
C ALA A 24 -12.04 19.38 -6.40
N ALA A 25 -12.60 20.26 -7.23
CA ALA A 25 -13.65 21.17 -6.81
C ALA A 25 -14.96 20.42 -6.52
N GLU A 26 -15.28 19.43 -7.36
CA GLU A 26 -16.47 18.59 -7.18
C GLU A 26 -16.32 17.68 -5.95
N ILE A 27 -15.18 17.01 -5.80
CA ILE A 27 -14.90 16.17 -4.62
C ILE A 27 -14.88 16.97 -3.32
N ASP A 28 -14.43 18.22 -3.38
CA ASP A 28 -14.38 19.08 -2.21
C ASP A 28 -15.75 19.63 -1.79
N GLN A 29 -16.72 19.63 -2.70
CA GLN A 29 -18.06 20.17 -2.48
C GLN A 29 -19.08 19.10 -2.05
N TYR A 30 -18.93 17.86 -2.52
CA TYR A 30 -19.88 16.77 -2.29
C TYR A 30 -19.19 15.58 -1.63
N ASP A 31 -19.87 14.92 -0.71
CA ASP A 31 -19.38 13.66 -0.16
C ASP A 31 -19.42 12.53 -1.20
N ARG A 32 -18.72 11.45 -0.90
CA ARG A 32 -18.58 10.28 -1.78
C ARG A 32 -19.96 9.70 -2.14
N GLU A 33 -20.84 9.58 -1.16
CA GLU A 33 -22.20 9.06 -1.32
C GLU A 33 -23.01 9.90 -2.32
N ALA A 34 -23.01 11.23 -2.16
CA ALA A 34 -23.72 12.12 -3.08
C ALA A 34 -23.15 12.09 -4.50
N LEU A 35 -21.83 11.88 -4.66
CA LEU A 35 -21.21 11.71 -5.99
C LEU A 35 -21.63 10.39 -6.64
N LEU A 36 -21.69 9.30 -5.87
CA LEU A 36 -22.13 7.98 -6.34
C LEU A 36 -23.62 7.95 -6.73
N GLU A 37 -24.45 8.79 -6.13
CA GLU A 37 -25.88 8.90 -6.46
C GLU A 37 -26.16 9.69 -7.74
N ARG A 38 -25.16 10.34 -8.35
CA ARG A 38 -25.36 11.11 -9.58
C ARG A 38 -25.69 10.21 -10.77
N ASP A 39 -26.54 10.71 -11.66
CA ASP A 39 -26.89 10.03 -12.90
C ASP A 39 -25.63 9.63 -13.69
N LYS A 40 -25.56 8.35 -14.06
CA LYS A 40 -24.47 7.74 -14.84
C LYS A 40 -23.11 7.65 -14.14
N VAL A 41 -23.06 7.81 -12.82
CA VAL A 41 -21.89 7.43 -12.03
C VAL A 41 -22.01 5.96 -11.63
N GLN A 42 -20.95 5.20 -11.90
CA GLN A 42 -20.82 3.84 -11.41
C GLN A 42 -19.73 3.84 -10.34
N GLY A 43 -20.05 3.29 -9.16
CA GLY A 43 -19.05 2.98 -8.16
C GLY A 43 -18.07 1.93 -8.67
N ILE A 44 -16.80 2.15 -8.39
CA ILE A 44 -15.73 1.19 -8.69
C ILE A 44 -14.99 0.90 -7.38
N PRO A 45 -14.82 -0.37 -6.98
CA PRO A 45 -14.02 -0.71 -5.82
C PRO A 45 -12.60 -0.13 -5.95
N ALA A 46 -12.06 0.45 -4.87
CA ALA A 46 -10.72 1.03 -4.86
C ALA A 46 -9.64 0.08 -5.42
N ARG A 47 -9.76 -1.23 -5.15
CA ARG A 47 -8.88 -2.26 -5.70
C ARG A 47 -8.88 -2.33 -7.22
N GLN A 48 -10.05 -2.15 -7.84
CA GLN A 48 -10.23 -2.18 -9.28
C GLN A 48 -9.87 -0.83 -9.91
N LEU A 49 -10.22 0.25 -9.23
CA LEU A 49 -9.95 1.61 -9.68
C LEU A 49 -8.45 1.90 -9.76
N TYR A 50 -7.69 1.55 -8.70
CA TYR A 50 -6.27 1.87 -8.62
C TYR A 50 -5.41 0.83 -9.33
N THR A 51 -4.96 1.18 -10.53
CA THR A 51 -4.18 0.28 -11.39
C THR A 51 -2.69 0.64 -11.42
N GLY A 52 -1.94 -0.11 -12.22
CA GLY A 52 -0.50 0.05 -12.41
C GLY A 52 0.30 -1.11 -11.81
N ARG A 53 1.56 -1.20 -12.22
CA ARG A 53 2.41 -2.38 -11.92
C ARG A 53 2.60 -2.62 -10.42
N GLN A 54 2.72 -1.55 -9.61
CA GLN A 54 2.80 -1.72 -8.15
C GLN A 54 1.54 -2.39 -7.61
N GLN A 55 0.36 -1.92 -8.05
CA GLN A 55 -0.92 -2.42 -7.58
C GLN A 55 -1.12 -3.87 -7.99
N GLN A 56 -0.80 -4.23 -9.25
CA GLN A 56 -0.87 -5.61 -9.74
C GLN A 56 -0.05 -6.59 -8.91
N TYR A 57 1.17 -6.22 -8.50
CA TYR A 57 1.98 -7.08 -7.64
C TYR A 57 1.44 -7.16 -6.21
N ILE A 58 0.87 -6.08 -5.68
CA ILE A 58 0.23 -6.08 -4.37
C ILE A 58 -1.05 -6.90 -4.40
N ASP A 59 -1.86 -6.83 -5.46
CA ASP A 59 -3.05 -7.67 -5.67
C ASP A 59 -2.67 -9.15 -5.58
N PHE A 60 -1.64 -9.54 -6.36
CA PHE A 60 -1.10 -10.89 -6.33
C PHE A 60 -0.68 -11.28 -4.90
N ALA A 61 0.05 -10.41 -4.21
CA ALA A 61 0.54 -10.67 -2.86
C ALA A 61 -0.61 -10.86 -1.85
N VAL A 62 -1.62 -9.99 -1.90
CA VAL A 62 -2.81 -10.04 -1.03
C VAL A 62 -3.53 -11.36 -1.21
N ASP A 63 -3.78 -11.78 -2.44
CA ASP A 63 -4.48 -13.03 -2.74
C ASP A 63 -3.69 -14.24 -2.22
N HIS A 64 -2.38 -14.30 -2.49
CA HIS A 64 -1.53 -15.41 -2.05
C HIS A 64 -1.37 -15.49 -0.53
N LEU A 65 -1.29 -14.35 0.16
CA LEU A 65 -1.27 -14.30 1.62
C LEU A 65 -2.58 -14.85 2.20
N ARG A 66 -3.73 -14.44 1.65
CA ARG A 66 -5.05 -14.94 2.06
C ARG A 66 -5.19 -16.44 1.82
N GLU A 67 -4.77 -16.92 0.65
CA GLU A 67 -4.74 -18.36 0.33
C GLU A 67 -3.82 -19.15 1.27
N SER A 68 -2.74 -18.52 1.75
CA SER A 68 -1.82 -19.07 2.76
C SER A 68 -2.36 -19.05 4.20
N GLY A 69 -3.60 -18.59 4.39
CA GLY A 69 -4.28 -18.51 5.69
C GLY A 69 -3.95 -17.25 6.50
N ASP A 70 -3.33 -16.23 5.89
CA ASP A 70 -3.13 -14.92 6.52
C ASP A 70 -4.42 -14.08 6.42
N THR A 71 -4.70 -13.30 7.47
CA THR A 71 -5.74 -12.27 7.46
C THR A 71 -5.12 -10.99 6.94
N VAL A 72 -5.55 -10.53 5.77
CA VAL A 72 -4.97 -9.34 5.13
C VAL A 72 -6.02 -8.26 5.00
N ASN A 73 -5.76 -7.11 5.59
CA ASN A 73 -6.49 -5.86 5.37
C ASN A 73 -5.68 -5.00 4.40
N ARG A 74 -6.37 -4.43 3.40
CA ARG A 74 -5.75 -3.51 2.45
C ARG A 74 -6.54 -2.22 2.39
N VAL A 75 -5.81 -1.12 2.57
CA VAL A 75 -6.34 0.24 2.52
C VAL A 75 -5.50 1.10 1.59
N TYR A 76 -6.06 2.20 1.12
CA TYR A 76 -5.41 3.15 0.23
C TYR A 76 -5.50 4.55 0.80
N ILE A 77 -4.38 5.27 0.78
CA ILE A 77 -4.39 6.72 0.92
C ILE A 77 -4.78 7.31 -0.44
N SER A 78 -5.95 7.94 -0.48
CA SER A 78 -6.55 8.61 -1.62
C SER A 78 -6.45 10.13 -1.47
N ALA A 79 -5.87 10.79 -2.47
CA ALA A 79 -5.90 12.25 -2.56
C ALA A 79 -7.32 12.81 -2.81
N GLY A 80 -8.28 11.97 -3.19
CA GLY A 80 -9.68 12.36 -3.35
C GLY A 80 -10.50 12.13 -2.07
N PHE A 81 -10.34 10.97 -1.45
CA PHE A 81 -11.30 10.45 -0.48
C PHE A 81 -10.70 10.03 0.86
N GLY A 82 -9.45 10.41 1.15
CA GLY A 82 -8.81 10.08 2.42
C GLY A 82 -8.36 8.62 2.50
N LEU A 83 -8.57 7.96 3.63
CA LEU A 83 -8.26 6.53 3.78
C LEU A 83 -9.47 5.68 3.39
N VAL A 84 -9.28 4.75 2.44
CA VAL A 84 -10.36 3.90 1.92
C VAL A 84 -9.96 2.42 1.90
N ASP A 85 -10.88 1.54 2.22
CA ASP A 85 -10.69 0.08 2.11
C ASP A 85 -10.71 -0.36 0.64
N GLU A 86 -10.13 -1.53 0.35
CA GLU A 86 -10.02 -2.04 -1.02
C GLU A 86 -11.37 -2.27 -1.74
N ASP A 87 -12.42 -2.56 -0.98
CA ASP A 87 -13.79 -2.77 -1.50
C ASP A 87 -14.64 -1.49 -1.45
N THR A 88 -14.05 -0.36 -1.03
CA THR A 88 -14.76 0.91 -1.03
C THR A 88 -15.10 1.32 -2.45
N GLU A 89 -16.39 1.44 -2.75
CA GLU A 89 -16.88 1.98 -4.01
C GLU A 89 -16.53 3.46 -4.10
N LEU A 90 -15.81 3.84 -5.15
CA LEU A 90 -15.40 5.21 -5.42
C LEU A 90 -15.98 5.67 -6.77
N PRO A 91 -16.42 6.92 -6.86
CA PRO A 91 -16.77 7.48 -8.16
C PRO A 91 -15.49 7.71 -8.99
N PRO A 92 -15.56 7.71 -10.32
CA PRO A 92 -14.44 8.09 -11.19
C PRO A 92 -13.93 9.49 -10.86
N TYR A 93 -12.63 9.64 -10.67
CA TYR A 93 -12.01 10.92 -10.32
C TYR A 93 -10.56 10.96 -10.75
N ASP A 94 -9.99 12.14 -10.97
CA ASP A 94 -8.57 12.28 -11.24
C ASP A 94 -7.88 13.32 -10.38
N ILE A 95 -7.50 12.88 -9.18
CA ILE A 95 -6.70 13.66 -8.24
C ILE A 95 -5.57 12.77 -7.72
N THR A 96 -4.37 13.33 -7.65
CA THR A 96 -3.21 12.73 -6.98
C THR A 96 -2.44 13.80 -6.22
N PHE A 97 -1.57 13.40 -5.30
CA PHE A 97 -0.66 14.35 -4.64
C PHE A 97 0.53 14.77 -5.51
N SER A 98 0.78 14.11 -6.66
CA SER A 98 2.00 14.31 -7.44
C SER A 98 2.12 15.70 -8.08
N ASP A 99 0.99 16.38 -8.28
CA ASP A 99 0.95 17.74 -8.84
C ASP A 99 0.81 18.82 -7.74
N MET A 100 0.83 18.42 -6.46
CA MET A 100 0.64 19.31 -5.32
C MET A 100 1.99 19.69 -4.68
N THR A 101 2.08 20.93 -4.20
CA THR A 101 3.16 21.36 -3.32
C THR A 101 3.06 20.72 -1.95
N ALA A 102 4.15 20.77 -1.19
CA ALA A 102 4.22 20.26 0.18
C ALA A 102 3.11 20.83 1.10
N THR A 103 2.84 22.13 1.01
CA THR A 103 1.78 22.78 1.80
C THR A 103 0.40 22.32 1.37
N GLU A 104 0.14 22.20 0.05
CA GLU A 104 -1.14 21.71 -0.46
C GLU A 104 -1.41 20.26 -0.05
N ILE A 105 -0.37 19.41 -0.02
CA ILE A 105 -0.46 18.04 0.50
C ILE A 105 -0.90 18.06 1.96
N ASP A 106 -0.26 18.88 2.80
CA ASP A 106 -0.58 18.93 4.24
C ASP A 106 -2.03 19.40 4.47
N GLU A 107 -2.42 20.50 3.83
CA GLU A 107 -3.76 21.08 3.97
C GLU A 107 -4.84 20.09 3.50
N ARG A 108 -4.60 19.43 2.35
CA ARG A 108 -5.52 18.44 1.81
C ARG A 108 -5.57 17.19 2.68
N ALA A 109 -4.43 16.72 3.19
CA ALA A 109 -4.38 15.56 4.07
C ALA A 109 -5.12 15.77 5.39
N ILE A 110 -4.97 16.97 5.99
CA ILE A 110 -5.71 17.36 7.19
C ILE A 110 -7.22 17.41 6.88
N LYS A 111 -7.62 18.04 5.77
CA LYS A 111 -9.02 18.11 5.35
C LYS A 111 -9.65 16.74 5.18
N LEU A 112 -8.90 15.79 4.61
CA LEU A 112 -9.34 14.40 4.38
C LEU A 112 -9.14 13.48 5.59
N GLY A 113 -8.63 14.00 6.71
CA GLY A 113 -8.39 13.22 7.93
C GLY A 113 -7.33 12.11 7.78
N ILE A 114 -6.46 12.18 6.76
CA ILE A 114 -5.52 11.10 6.43
C ILE A 114 -4.58 10.76 7.59
N PRO A 115 -3.89 11.72 8.26
CA PRO A 115 -2.97 11.38 9.33
C PRO A 115 -3.65 10.61 10.47
N GLN A 116 -4.82 11.08 10.91
CA GLN A 116 -5.54 10.42 12.01
C GLN A 116 -6.06 9.05 11.60
N ASN A 117 -6.70 8.93 10.44
CA ASN A 117 -7.28 7.67 9.99
C ASN A 117 -6.21 6.59 9.76
N VAL A 118 -5.01 6.96 9.27
CA VAL A 118 -3.90 6.00 9.13
C VAL A 118 -3.37 5.57 10.50
N ARG A 119 -3.25 6.48 11.48
CA ARG A 119 -2.89 6.12 12.86
C ARG A 119 -3.89 5.15 13.47
N ASP A 120 -5.19 5.44 13.34
CA ASP A 120 -6.24 4.58 13.86
C ASP A 120 -6.21 3.20 13.17
N ALA A 121 -5.95 3.16 11.87
CA ALA A 121 -5.87 1.92 11.10
C ALA A 121 -4.71 1.02 11.54
N VAL A 122 -3.58 1.57 12.00
CA VAL A 122 -2.46 0.75 12.49
C VAL A 122 -2.61 0.31 13.95
N GLN A 123 -3.52 0.95 14.71
CA GLN A 123 -3.76 0.73 16.15
C GLN A 123 -4.99 -0.15 16.45
N THR A 124 -5.09 -1.30 15.78
CA THR A 124 -6.22 -2.21 16.02
C THR A 124 -6.02 -3.11 17.25
N ASP A 125 -7.13 -3.59 17.81
CA ASP A 125 -7.16 -4.63 18.84
C ASP A 125 -7.96 -5.84 18.32
N PRO A 126 -7.34 -7.03 18.12
CA PRO A 126 -5.91 -7.32 18.34
C PRO A 126 -5.01 -6.68 17.28
N PRO A 127 -3.75 -6.35 17.63
CA PRO A 127 -2.81 -5.68 16.72
C PRO A 127 -2.51 -6.52 15.48
N TYR A 128 -1.99 -5.85 14.45
CA TYR A 128 -1.43 -6.54 13.29
C TYR A 128 -0.08 -7.15 13.65
N ASP A 129 0.24 -8.30 13.08
CA ASP A 129 1.60 -8.86 13.15
C ASP A 129 2.55 -8.04 12.26
N LEU A 130 2.03 -7.54 11.11
CA LEU A 130 2.80 -6.84 10.09
C LEU A 130 1.99 -5.69 9.48
N VAL A 131 2.59 -4.50 9.42
CA VAL A 131 2.08 -3.32 8.69
C VAL A 131 3.07 -2.97 7.59
N VAL A 132 2.62 -2.93 6.33
CA VAL A 132 3.45 -2.55 5.18
C VAL A 132 2.92 -1.26 4.56
N LEU A 133 3.73 -0.19 4.61
CA LEU A 133 3.41 1.12 4.04
C LEU A 133 4.04 1.23 2.64
N ALA A 134 3.32 0.78 1.61
CA ALA A 134 3.80 0.77 0.22
C ALA A 134 3.61 2.13 -0.48
N LEU A 135 4.16 3.19 0.13
CA LEU A 135 3.87 4.59 -0.19
C LEU A 135 5.07 5.32 -0.81
N GLY A 136 4.79 6.28 -1.70
CA GLY A 136 5.72 7.31 -2.20
C GLY A 136 5.89 8.46 -1.20
N SER A 137 6.85 9.35 -1.46
CA SER A 137 7.20 10.47 -0.58
C SER A 137 6.00 11.35 -0.23
N ASP A 138 5.18 11.68 -1.22
CA ASP A 138 4.04 12.59 -1.03
C ASP A 138 2.97 11.98 -0.14
N TYR A 139 2.80 10.65 -0.22
CA TYR A 139 1.85 9.92 0.61
C TYR A 139 2.38 9.67 2.02
N TYR A 140 3.69 9.47 2.19
CA TYR A 140 4.32 9.46 3.52
C TYR A 140 4.17 10.81 4.23
N ARG A 141 4.27 11.91 3.48
CA ARG A 141 3.98 13.25 3.99
C ARG A 141 2.51 13.36 4.38
N ALA A 142 1.60 12.97 3.50
CA ALA A 142 0.16 13.06 3.73
C ALA A 142 -0.31 12.30 4.96
N CYS A 143 0.31 11.17 5.33
CA CYS A 143 -0.05 10.43 6.54
C CYS A 143 0.71 10.82 7.79
N ASP A 144 1.70 11.72 7.70
CA ASP A 144 2.66 11.98 8.77
C ASP A 144 3.34 10.68 9.24
N LEU A 145 4.25 10.15 8.41
CA LEU A 145 4.88 8.85 8.64
C LEU A 145 5.51 8.72 10.04
N GLU A 146 6.15 9.75 10.57
CA GLU A 146 6.79 9.67 11.88
C GLU A 146 5.76 9.40 12.99
N GLU A 147 4.64 10.11 12.96
CA GLU A 147 3.53 9.92 13.88
C GLU A 147 2.85 8.55 13.70
N VAL A 148 2.74 8.05 12.47
CA VAL A 148 2.25 6.69 12.20
C VAL A 148 3.17 5.64 12.80
N LEU A 149 4.48 5.78 12.64
CA LEU A 149 5.46 4.85 13.22
C LEU A 149 5.49 4.92 14.75
N ASN A 150 5.29 6.10 15.35
CA ASN A 150 5.17 6.26 16.80
C ASN A 150 3.89 5.62 17.36
N ALA A 151 2.84 5.54 16.55
CA ALA A 151 1.58 4.93 16.92
C ALA A 151 1.57 3.39 16.82
N LEU A 152 2.54 2.79 16.12
CA LEU A 152 2.61 1.33 15.95
C LEU A 152 2.74 0.60 17.29
N PRO A 153 1.90 -0.43 17.54
CA PRO A 153 2.11 -1.34 18.68
C PRO A 153 3.50 -1.97 18.66
N THR A 154 4.09 -2.20 19.83
CA THR A 154 5.44 -2.78 19.95
C THR A 154 5.54 -4.20 19.40
N GLU A 155 4.42 -4.92 19.37
CA GLU A 155 4.28 -6.27 18.83
C GLU A 155 4.12 -6.28 17.30
N THR A 156 3.78 -5.14 16.70
CA THR A 156 3.58 -4.99 15.26
C THR A 156 4.90 -4.68 14.58
N THR A 157 5.26 -5.47 13.56
CA THR A 157 6.39 -5.14 12.69
C THR A 157 5.96 -4.13 11.61
N GLY A 158 6.66 -3.01 11.50
CA GLY A 158 6.46 -2.00 10.44
C GLY A 158 7.45 -2.17 9.28
N VAL A 159 6.96 -2.09 8.04
CA VAL A 159 7.79 -2.05 6.82
C VAL A 159 7.54 -0.75 6.08
N VAL A 160 8.60 0.01 5.88
CA VAL A 160 8.64 1.24 5.08
C VAL A 160 9.70 1.12 3.98
N PHE A 161 9.69 2.06 3.04
CA PHE A 161 10.59 2.05 1.89
C PHE A 161 11.32 3.38 1.74
N ASN A 162 12.66 3.32 1.62
CA ASN A 162 13.54 4.50 1.52
C ASN A 162 13.40 5.48 2.71
N GLN A 163 13.19 4.97 3.92
CA GLN A 163 13.02 5.74 5.16
C GLN A 163 14.01 5.27 6.24
N GLU A 164 15.27 5.05 5.85
CA GLU A 164 16.29 4.46 6.72
C GLU A 164 16.52 5.29 7.99
N SER A 165 16.48 6.63 7.88
CA SER A 165 16.65 7.53 9.03
C SER A 165 15.50 7.47 10.04
N LEU A 166 14.30 7.11 9.61
CA LEU A 166 13.16 6.95 10.53
C LEU A 166 13.11 5.53 11.12
N ALA A 167 13.60 4.53 10.39
CA ALA A 167 13.61 3.15 10.88
C ALA A 167 14.76 2.85 11.86
N VAL A 168 15.91 3.54 11.75
CA VAL A 168 17.15 3.19 12.48
C VAL A 168 17.01 3.15 14.00
N ASP A 169 16.14 4.00 14.57
CA ASP A 169 15.95 4.11 16.03
C ASP A 169 14.75 3.28 16.54
N ARG A 170 14.21 2.37 15.73
CA ARG A 170 12.99 1.61 16.05
C ARG A 170 13.21 0.10 15.90
N ASP A 171 13.10 -0.64 17.00
CA ASP A 171 13.37 -2.08 17.07
C ASP A 171 12.37 -2.95 16.30
N ASN A 172 11.18 -2.44 15.99
CA ASN A 172 10.11 -3.14 15.30
C ASN A 172 9.84 -2.61 13.88
N VAL A 173 10.70 -1.73 13.34
CA VAL A 173 10.50 -1.14 12.01
C VAL A 173 11.71 -1.40 11.11
N ILE A 174 11.46 -1.83 9.88
CA ILE A 174 12.50 -1.94 8.85
C ILE A 174 12.21 -1.00 7.68
N SER A 175 13.28 -0.38 7.17
CA SER A 175 13.26 0.33 5.89
C SER A 175 13.94 -0.50 4.83
N ILE A 176 13.23 -0.79 3.74
CA ILE A 176 13.76 -1.50 2.57
C ILE A 176 14.06 -0.48 1.46
N SER A 177 15.29 -0.52 0.93
CA SER A 177 15.66 0.29 -0.22
C SER A 177 14.83 -0.10 -1.44
N ALA A 178 14.19 0.88 -2.07
CA ALA A 178 13.44 0.72 -3.30
C ALA A 178 13.80 1.87 -4.26
N ARG A 179 15.02 1.86 -4.78
CA ARG A 179 15.57 2.88 -5.68
C ARG A 179 15.95 2.25 -7.03
N LEU A 180 16.60 3.04 -7.88
CA LEU A 180 16.96 2.62 -9.24
C LEU A 180 17.94 1.44 -9.27
N ALA A 181 18.85 1.34 -8.30
CA ALA A 181 19.80 0.24 -8.23
C ALA A 181 19.06 -1.10 -8.03
N GLU A 182 18.17 -1.14 -7.05
CA GLU A 182 17.40 -2.34 -6.73
C GLU A 182 16.39 -2.68 -7.84
N ALA A 183 15.81 -1.68 -8.49
CA ALA A 183 14.90 -1.92 -9.61
C ALA A 183 15.58 -2.70 -10.75
N LYS A 184 16.85 -2.39 -11.04
CA LYS A 184 17.65 -3.11 -12.03
C LYS A 184 17.93 -4.55 -11.61
N GLU A 185 18.28 -4.77 -10.34
CA GLU A 185 18.52 -6.11 -9.78
C GLU A 185 17.28 -7.00 -9.87
N HIS A 186 16.10 -6.41 -9.66
CA HIS A 186 14.81 -7.10 -9.71
C HIS A 186 14.15 -7.13 -11.10
N GLY A 187 14.85 -6.68 -12.16
CA GLY A 187 14.32 -6.69 -13.53
C GLY A 187 13.02 -5.90 -13.71
N THR A 188 12.79 -4.88 -12.87
CA THR A 188 11.55 -4.10 -12.83
C THR A 188 11.83 -2.60 -12.91
N ILE A 189 10.78 -1.78 -12.87
CA ILE A 189 10.90 -0.32 -12.75
C ILE A 189 10.76 0.08 -11.28
N VAL A 190 11.40 1.20 -10.88
CA VAL A 190 11.39 1.69 -9.49
C VAL A 190 9.97 1.77 -8.91
N VAL A 191 9.03 2.26 -9.71
CA VAL A 191 7.62 2.40 -9.32
C VAL A 191 6.99 1.06 -8.93
N ALA A 192 7.39 -0.05 -9.53
CA ALA A 192 6.80 -1.35 -9.29
C ALA A 192 7.51 -2.17 -8.20
N LEU A 193 8.69 -1.73 -7.76
CA LEU A 193 9.59 -2.51 -6.92
C LEU A 193 9.00 -2.82 -5.54
N LYS A 194 8.30 -1.86 -4.91
CA LYS A 194 7.61 -2.08 -3.63
C LYS A 194 6.57 -3.20 -3.74
N GLY A 195 5.78 -3.18 -4.80
CA GLY A 195 4.83 -4.25 -5.10
C GLY A 195 5.53 -5.59 -5.31
N ARG A 196 6.64 -5.61 -6.07
CA ARG A 196 7.45 -6.83 -6.28
C ARG A 196 7.97 -7.40 -4.95
N TYR A 197 8.36 -6.56 -4.00
CA TYR A 197 8.77 -7.01 -2.68
C TYR A 197 7.65 -7.69 -1.90
N LEU A 198 6.44 -7.13 -1.90
CA LEU A 198 5.29 -7.80 -1.31
C LEU A 198 4.97 -9.13 -2.01
N GLN A 199 5.09 -9.18 -3.34
CA GLN A 199 4.91 -10.42 -4.11
C GLN A 199 5.92 -11.50 -3.68
N ASN A 200 7.19 -11.15 -3.53
CA ASN A 200 8.23 -12.08 -3.05
C ASN A 200 7.88 -12.60 -1.65
N PHE A 201 7.50 -11.71 -0.74
CA PHE A 201 7.10 -12.06 0.62
C PHE A 201 5.91 -13.04 0.62
N ALA A 202 4.86 -12.74 -0.15
CA ALA A 202 3.71 -13.62 -0.28
C ALA A 202 4.07 -14.99 -0.86
N ALA A 203 5.03 -15.05 -1.79
CA ALA A 203 5.50 -16.31 -2.35
C ALA A 203 6.26 -17.15 -1.30
N HIS A 204 7.11 -16.55 -0.46
CA HIS A 204 7.72 -17.26 0.69
C HIS A 204 6.66 -17.75 1.69
N ARG A 205 5.63 -16.94 1.96
CA ARG A 205 4.51 -17.34 2.83
C ARG A 205 3.76 -18.55 2.25
N SER A 206 3.57 -18.59 0.93
CA SER A 206 2.93 -19.71 0.21
C SER A 206 3.74 -21.01 0.30
N GLU A 207 5.08 -20.92 0.45
CA GLU A 207 5.95 -22.08 0.75
C GLU A 207 5.96 -22.47 2.25
N GLY A 208 5.10 -21.86 3.06
CA GLY A 208 5.00 -22.12 4.49
C GLY A 208 6.10 -21.48 5.34
N LYS A 209 6.91 -20.56 4.79
CA LYS A 209 7.93 -19.84 5.56
C LYS A 209 7.27 -18.91 6.58
N ARG A 210 7.82 -18.87 7.80
CA ARG A 210 7.35 -18.00 8.89
C ARG A 210 8.31 -16.83 9.08
N VAL A 211 7.77 -15.68 9.46
CA VAL A 211 8.58 -14.52 9.84
C VAL A 211 9.03 -14.71 11.29
N GLU A 212 10.33 -14.91 11.49
CA GLU A 212 10.92 -15.15 12.81
C GLU A 212 11.60 -13.91 13.39
N CYS A 213 12.11 -13.04 12.50
CA CYS A 213 12.78 -11.80 12.85
C CYS A 213 12.78 -10.82 11.66
N LEU A 214 13.21 -9.59 11.92
CA LEU A 214 13.28 -8.52 10.93
C LEU A 214 14.22 -8.84 9.76
N GLU A 215 15.34 -9.51 10.01
CA GLU A 215 16.28 -9.91 8.96
C GLU A 215 15.65 -10.93 8.00
N LYS A 216 14.86 -11.87 8.53
CA LYS A 216 14.14 -12.84 7.71
C LYS A 216 13.03 -12.18 6.90
N LEU A 217 12.30 -11.24 7.50
CA LEU A 217 11.32 -10.45 6.77
C LEU A 217 11.96 -9.67 5.62
N ALA A 218 13.06 -8.96 5.89
CA ALA A 218 13.82 -8.22 4.88
C ALA A 218 14.33 -9.14 3.75
N GLN A 219 14.82 -10.34 4.11
CA GLN A 219 15.21 -11.36 3.14
C GLN A 219 14.02 -11.80 2.26
N TYR A 220 12.87 -12.10 2.85
CA TYR A 220 11.70 -12.55 2.10
C TYR A 220 11.10 -11.47 1.20
N LEU A 221 11.18 -10.20 1.59
CA LEU A 221 10.79 -9.08 0.75
C LEU A 221 11.73 -8.94 -0.45
N THR A 222 13.05 -9.06 -0.24
CA THR A 222 14.07 -8.74 -1.26
C THR A 222 14.55 -9.94 -2.08
N THR A 223 14.03 -11.15 -1.87
CA THR A 223 14.46 -12.34 -2.62
C THR A 223 13.27 -13.16 -3.09
N GLU A 224 13.34 -13.70 -4.31
CA GLU A 224 12.39 -14.70 -4.77
C GLU A 224 12.59 -16.02 -3.99
N PRO A 225 11.53 -16.79 -3.75
CA PRO A 225 11.68 -18.14 -3.23
C PRO A 225 12.54 -18.98 -4.16
N THR A 226 13.51 -19.69 -3.60
CA THR A 226 14.28 -20.66 -4.38
C THR A 226 13.44 -21.92 -4.49
N THR A 227 12.83 -22.14 -5.64
CA THR A 227 12.16 -23.41 -5.93
C THR A 227 13.18 -24.53 -5.83
N GLN A 228 13.09 -25.34 -4.77
CA GLN A 228 13.80 -26.61 -4.66
C GLN A 228 13.12 -27.69 -5.53
N SER A 229 12.80 -27.34 -6.78
CA SER A 229 12.15 -28.19 -7.76
C SER A 229 12.93 -28.10 -9.08
N GLY A 230 14.13 -28.70 -9.10
CA GLY A 230 14.98 -28.67 -10.30
C GLY A 230 16.30 -29.44 -10.27
N LEU A 231 16.59 -30.26 -9.24
CA LEU A 231 17.82 -31.08 -9.17
C LEU A 231 17.53 -32.55 -8.85
N GLY A 232 16.36 -33.06 -9.25
CA GLY A 232 15.89 -34.42 -8.92
C GLY A 232 15.94 -35.46 -10.03
N ASP A 233 16.14 -35.10 -11.30
CA ASP A 233 16.03 -36.05 -12.43
C ASP A 233 17.26 -36.04 -13.34
N TYR A 234 18.40 -36.46 -12.80
CA TYR A 234 19.52 -37.02 -13.57
C TYR A 234 20.27 -38.05 -12.70
N GLN A 235 19.68 -39.23 -12.50
CA GLN A 235 20.42 -40.48 -12.25
C GLN A 235 19.77 -41.62 -13.02
#